data_AF-A0A410WTA0-F1
#
_entry.id   AF-A0A410WTA0-F1
#
_cell.length_a   1.000
_cell.length_b   1.000
_cell.length_c   1.000
_cell.angle_alpha   90.00
_cell.angle_beta   90.00
_cell.angle_gamma   90.00
#
_symmetry.space_group_name_H-M   'P 1'
#
loop_
_entity.id
_entity.type
_entity.pdbx_description
1 polymer ?
#
loop_
_entity_poly.entity_id
_entity_poly.type
_entity_poly.pdbx_seq_one_letter_code
_entity_poly.pdbx_strand_id
1 'polypeptide(L)'
;MKTGTKVLPVEIPPIHGRMYYAFPLSILGPAGSYMPWMLNNFIQLQAYSLTRTREEQVAEIRFYNADEPGCFSEVLTIVPEAAGKEPDIHRQAVEAIDRDQYVYAYVDKYYVADNPFHGKKHVIQEALIYGYDLEEQTFQILGFNKSRLFASSTVPFADIAKGIVHSPVTDVFLLKPKEDFNPEFQLDKVIPLLTQYVDSADKHTGLALPERSQLVFGLDVYKSAVESLRCILDREGAVVTNIAYLHILWEHKKVMGVRLQYMLEHGIAVHSGLDIVQEAYRQMEQELFNLRNKLLKYELTQSARLIEQIIQSLDAMALKEKQVLELWLERLAMIPG
;
A
#
# COMPACT_ATOMS: atom_id res chain seq x y z
N MET A 1 38.63 -3.62 -1.05
CA MET A 1 38.19 -4.58 -0.02
C MET A 1 36.68 -4.52 0.00
N LYS A 2 35.99 -5.63 -0.30
CA LYS A 2 34.55 -5.68 -0.07
C LYS A 2 34.33 -5.44 1.43
N THR A 3 33.49 -4.48 1.78
CA THR A 3 33.07 -4.31 3.17
C THR A 3 32.36 -5.60 3.58
N GLY A 4 32.64 -6.11 4.79
CA GLY A 4 31.96 -7.31 5.29
C GLY A 4 30.45 -7.11 5.44
N THR A 5 29.99 -5.86 5.45
CA THR A 5 28.60 -5.46 5.60
C THR A 5 28.26 -4.32 4.63
N LYS A 6 27.00 -4.23 4.22
CA LYS A 6 26.45 -3.07 3.51
C LYS A 6 24.95 -2.98 3.77
N VAL A 7 24.44 -1.79 4.07
CA VAL A 7 23.01 -1.54 4.28
C VAL A 7 22.61 -0.29 3.49
N LEU A 8 21.67 -0.44 2.56
CA LEU A 8 21.08 0.66 1.83
C LEU A 8 20.03 1.37 2.70
N PRO A 9 19.82 2.68 2.55
CA PRO A 9 18.86 3.39 3.38
C PRO A 9 17.42 2.97 3.02
N VAL A 10 16.55 2.85 4.03
CA VAL A 10 15.10 2.69 3.84
C VAL A 10 14.39 3.57 4.87
N GLU A 11 13.21 4.07 4.51
CA GLU A 11 12.33 4.81 5.43
C GLU A 11 10.96 4.13 5.48
N ILE A 12 10.24 4.20 6.60
CA ILE A 12 8.87 3.70 6.65
C ILE A 12 7.94 4.74 6.03
N PRO A 13 7.29 4.46 4.88
CA PRO A 13 6.46 5.44 4.19
C PRO A 13 5.14 5.68 4.94
N PRO A 14 4.46 6.80 4.65
CA PRO A 14 3.16 7.10 5.24
C PRO A 14 2.09 6.06 4.89
N ILE A 15 2.28 5.32 3.79
CA ILE A 15 1.44 4.20 3.34
C ILE A 15 2.25 2.91 3.23
N HIS A 16 1.91 1.94 4.05
CA HIS A 16 2.61 0.67 4.19
C HIS A 16 1.67 -0.52 4.40
N GLY A 17 0.35 -0.34 4.24
CA GLY A 17 -0.63 -1.41 4.41
C GLY A 17 -0.52 -2.56 3.40
N ARG A 18 0.19 -2.35 2.28
CA ARG A 18 0.56 -3.39 1.30
C ARG A 18 2.00 -3.24 0.86
N MET A 19 2.72 -4.35 0.81
CA MET A 19 4.15 -4.39 0.52
C MET A 19 4.50 -3.92 -0.89
N TYR A 20 3.61 -4.17 -1.88
CA TYR A 20 3.81 -3.77 -3.27
C TYR A 20 3.93 -2.25 -3.51
N TYR A 21 3.36 -1.39 -2.65
CA TYR A 21 3.67 0.05 -2.65
C TYR A 21 4.54 0.48 -1.47
N ALA A 22 4.49 -0.22 -0.34
CA ALA A 22 5.33 0.10 0.81
C ALA A 22 6.81 0.02 0.45
N PHE A 23 7.24 -1.04 -0.26
CA PHE A 23 8.65 -1.22 -0.60
C PHE A 23 9.18 -0.16 -1.56
N PRO A 24 8.55 0.10 -2.72
CA PRO A 24 8.97 1.21 -3.59
C PRO A 24 9.06 2.55 -2.85
N LEU A 25 8.06 2.88 -2.03
CA LEU A 25 8.06 4.15 -1.29
C LEU A 25 9.10 4.18 -0.17
N SER A 26 9.43 3.03 0.44
CA SER A 26 10.50 2.94 1.44
C SER A 26 11.88 3.18 0.85
N ILE A 27 12.08 2.76 -0.40
CA ILE A 27 13.31 2.98 -1.18
C ILE A 27 13.44 4.46 -1.58
N LEU A 28 12.32 5.12 -1.91
CA LEU A 28 12.29 6.51 -2.32
C LEU A 28 12.38 7.50 -1.15
N GLY A 29 11.92 7.09 0.04
CA GLY A 29 11.94 7.87 1.29
C GLY A 29 13.22 8.66 1.52
N PRO A 30 14.38 7.98 1.65
CA PRO A 30 15.67 8.61 1.93
C PRO A 30 16.13 9.65 0.91
N ALA A 31 15.64 9.60 -0.34
CA ALA A 31 15.96 10.60 -1.35
C ALA A 31 15.20 11.93 -1.14
N GLY A 32 14.11 11.92 -0.35
CA GLY A 32 13.31 13.09 0.04
C GLY A 32 12.47 13.72 -1.08
N SER A 33 12.85 13.57 -2.35
CA SER A 33 12.23 14.26 -3.49
C SER A 33 10.97 13.60 -4.05
N TYR A 34 10.56 12.42 -3.58
CA TYR A 34 9.46 11.66 -4.19
C TYR A 34 8.05 12.15 -3.78
N MET A 35 7.95 12.98 -2.74
CA MET A 35 6.67 13.39 -2.15
C MET A 35 5.71 14.00 -3.18
N PRO A 36 6.10 14.97 -4.03
CA PRO A 36 5.19 15.51 -5.05
C PRO A 36 4.64 14.44 -6.00
N TRP A 37 5.46 13.45 -6.38
CA TRP A 37 5.00 12.33 -7.21
C TRP A 37 3.99 11.45 -6.47
N MET A 38 4.25 11.09 -5.21
CA MET A 38 3.29 10.32 -4.42
C MET A 38 1.96 11.08 -4.30
N LEU A 39 2.01 12.39 -4.04
CA LEU A 39 0.81 13.22 -3.94
C LEU A 39 0.05 13.32 -5.26
N ASN A 40 0.73 13.30 -6.41
CA ASN A 40 0.08 13.26 -7.72
C ASN A 40 -0.63 11.94 -8.02
N ASN A 41 -0.13 10.80 -7.50
CA ASN A 41 -0.56 9.47 -7.95
C ASN A 41 -1.49 8.72 -6.97
N PHE A 42 -1.33 8.90 -5.65
CA PHE A 42 -2.07 8.13 -4.64
C PHE A 42 -3.40 8.78 -4.25
N ILE A 43 -4.36 8.79 -5.19
CA ILE A 43 -5.72 9.34 -5.01
C ILE A 43 -6.78 8.26 -5.23
N GLN A 44 -6.70 7.60 -6.39
CA GLN A 44 -7.66 6.57 -6.78
C GLN A 44 -7.50 5.31 -5.91
N LEU A 45 -8.65 4.75 -5.52
CA LEU A 45 -8.74 3.43 -4.92
C LEU A 45 -9.47 2.47 -5.87
N GLN A 46 -9.16 1.19 -5.72
CA GLN A 46 -9.90 0.11 -6.34
C GLN A 46 -10.18 -0.99 -5.33
N ALA A 47 -11.24 -1.75 -5.55
CA ALA A 47 -11.64 -2.90 -4.74
C ALA A 47 -12.28 -3.97 -5.62
N TYR A 48 -12.44 -5.18 -5.11
CA TYR A 48 -13.32 -6.15 -5.73
C TYR A 48 -14.74 -5.61 -5.84
N SER A 49 -15.44 -5.94 -6.93
CA SER A 49 -16.85 -5.65 -7.10
C SER A 49 -17.68 -6.31 -6.00
N LEU A 50 -18.94 -5.90 -5.83
CA LEU A 50 -19.82 -6.50 -4.82
C LEU A 50 -19.99 -8.01 -5.04
N THR A 51 -20.11 -8.44 -6.29
CA THR A 51 -20.22 -9.86 -6.65
C THR A 51 -18.97 -10.63 -6.22
N ARG A 52 -17.79 -10.16 -6.63
CA ARG A 52 -16.53 -10.82 -6.27
C ARG A 52 -16.24 -10.74 -4.77
N THR A 53 -16.61 -9.64 -4.12
CA THR A 53 -16.48 -9.48 -2.66
C THR A 53 -17.29 -10.52 -1.91
N ARG A 54 -18.49 -10.88 -2.38
CA ARG A 54 -19.29 -11.97 -1.77
C ARG A 54 -18.67 -13.33 -1.99
N GLU A 55 -18.17 -13.58 -3.20
CA GLU A 55 -17.52 -14.85 -3.57
C GLU A 55 -16.23 -15.08 -2.76
N GLU A 56 -15.36 -14.08 -2.71
CA GLU A 56 -14.07 -14.11 -2.01
C GLU A 56 -14.20 -13.79 -0.51
N GLN A 57 -15.37 -13.30 -0.11
CA GLN A 57 -15.69 -12.81 1.24
C GLN A 57 -14.71 -11.74 1.77
N VAL A 58 -14.11 -10.96 0.86
CA VAL A 58 -13.15 -9.90 1.17
C VAL A 58 -13.22 -8.81 0.10
N ALA A 59 -13.16 -7.53 0.51
CA ALA A 59 -13.28 -6.40 -0.42
C ALA A 59 -12.01 -6.16 -1.27
N GLU A 60 -10.85 -6.62 -0.81
CA GLU A 60 -9.52 -6.39 -1.39
C GLU A 60 -9.29 -4.96 -1.91
N ILE A 61 -9.32 -4.00 -1.00
CA ILE A 61 -9.09 -2.57 -1.29
C ILE A 61 -7.59 -2.30 -1.45
N ARG A 62 -7.24 -1.57 -2.52
CA ARG A 62 -5.87 -1.14 -2.83
C ARG A 62 -5.85 0.22 -3.53
N PHE A 63 -4.71 0.90 -3.48
CA PHE A 63 -4.46 2.05 -4.35
C PHE A 63 -4.44 1.59 -5.80
N TYR A 64 -5.03 2.39 -6.68
CA TYR A 64 -5.09 2.11 -8.11
C TYR A 64 -3.70 2.21 -8.74
N ASN A 65 -3.38 1.30 -9.67
CA ASN A 65 -2.12 1.26 -10.42
C ASN A 65 -0.89 1.32 -9.49
N ALA A 66 -0.89 0.48 -8.46
CA ALA A 66 0.15 0.43 -7.45
C ALA A 66 0.39 -0.99 -6.91
N ASP A 67 -0.10 -2.03 -7.59
CA ASP A 67 -0.12 -3.42 -7.15
C ASP A 67 1.07 -4.28 -7.62
N GLU A 68 2.00 -3.69 -8.37
CA GLU A 68 3.24 -4.33 -8.76
C GLU A 68 4.40 -3.34 -8.86
N PRO A 69 5.67 -3.81 -8.80
CA PRO A 69 6.83 -2.93 -8.93
C PRO A 69 6.78 -2.05 -10.18
N GLY A 70 6.30 -2.57 -11.32
CA GLY A 70 6.23 -1.88 -12.60
C GLY A 70 5.48 -0.53 -12.57
N CYS A 71 4.51 -0.38 -11.67
CA CYS A 71 3.78 0.87 -11.44
C CYS A 71 4.68 2.04 -11.01
N PHE A 72 5.88 1.75 -10.50
CA PHE A 72 6.85 2.73 -10.01
C PHE A 72 7.98 3.01 -11.02
N SER A 73 7.85 2.53 -12.27
CA SER A 73 8.87 2.69 -13.32
C SER A 73 9.18 4.15 -13.71
N GLU A 74 8.31 5.11 -13.37
CA GLU A 74 8.61 6.53 -13.52
C GLU A 74 9.77 6.96 -12.60
N VAL A 75 9.82 6.41 -11.38
CA VAL A 75 10.65 6.90 -10.26
C VAL A 75 11.75 5.91 -9.84
N LEU A 76 11.56 4.63 -10.17
CA LEU A 76 12.53 3.56 -9.95
C LEU A 76 13.03 3.02 -11.29
N THR A 77 14.32 2.69 -11.31
CA THR A 77 14.86 1.71 -12.26
C THR A 77 14.50 0.32 -11.73
N ILE A 78 13.83 -0.47 -12.56
CA ILE A 78 13.33 -1.80 -12.22
C ILE A 78 13.92 -2.78 -13.22
N VAL A 79 14.73 -3.73 -12.73
CA VAL A 79 15.36 -4.75 -13.56
C VAL A 79 14.81 -6.11 -13.12
N PRO A 80 14.03 -6.81 -13.95
CA PRO A 80 13.65 -8.18 -13.66
C PRO A 80 14.90 -9.08 -13.76
N GLU A 81 15.06 -9.97 -12.79
CA GLU A 81 16.09 -10.99 -12.73
C GLU A 81 15.44 -12.36 -12.44
N ALA A 82 16.05 -13.41 -12.97
CA ALA A 82 15.66 -14.76 -12.63
C ALA A 82 16.27 -15.13 -11.28
N ALA A 83 15.47 -15.68 -10.37
CA ALA A 83 16.00 -16.26 -9.14
C ALA A 83 17.06 -17.33 -9.48
N GLY A 84 18.28 -17.17 -8.94
CA GLY A 84 19.31 -18.18 -9.02
C GLY A 84 18.96 -19.44 -8.23
N LYS A 85 19.85 -20.44 -8.26
CA LYS A 85 19.74 -21.60 -7.35
C LYS A 85 20.09 -21.17 -5.92
N GLU A 86 19.67 -21.94 -4.92
CA GLU A 86 19.93 -21.66 -3.49
C GLU A 86 21.34 -21.15 -3.15
N PRO A 87 22.45 -21.77 -3.62
CA PRO A 87 23.79 -21.26 -3.33
C PRO A 87 24.12 -19.93 -4.03
N ASP A 88 23.38 -19.54 -5.06
CA ASP A 88 23.63 -18.32 -5.83
C ASP A 88 22.76 -17.15 -5.37
N ILE A 89 21.60 -17.40 -4.73
CA ILE A 89 20.65 -16.34 -4.31
C ILE A 89 21.32 -15.33 -3.40
N HIS A 90 22.05 -15.79 -2.37
CA HIS A 90 22.66 -14.86 -1.43
C HIS A 90 23.77 -14.03 -2.10
N ARG A 91 24.53 -14.65 -3.00
CA ARG A 91 25.57 -13.97 -3.78
C ARG A 91 24.97 -12.93 -4.72
N GLN A 92 23.90 -13.27 -5.44
CA GLN A 92 23.18 -12.35 -6.32
C GLN A 92 22.64 -11.15 -5.54
N ALA A 93 22.06 -11.38 -4.36
CA ALA A 93 21.58 -10.31 -3.50
C ALA A 93 22.72 -9.42 -3.02
N VAL A 94 23.84 -9.98 -2.54
CA VAL A 94 25.04 -9.22 -2.15
C VAL A 94 25.57 -8.37 -3.32
N GLU A 95 25.68 -8.95 -4.52
CA GLU A 95 26.13 -8.25 -5.72
C GLU A 95 25.17 -7.14 -6.18
N ALA A 96 23.85 -7.30 -5.96
CA ALA A 96 22.87 -6.24 -6.20
C ALA A 96 23.00 -5.10 -5.17
N ILE A 97 23.07 -5.44 -3.87
CA ILE A 97 23.27 -4.45 -2.81
C ILE A 97 24.60 -3.70 -3.00
N ASP A 98 25.67 -4.38 -3.40
CA ASP A 98 26.97 -3.77 -3.74
C ASP A 98 26.85 -2.71 -4.85
N ARG A 99 25.90 -2.88 -5.77
CA ARG A 99 25.56 -1.96 -6.87
C ARG A 99 24.49 -0.91 -6.50
N ASP A 100 24.17 -0.77 -5.22
CA ASP A 100 23.13 0.14 -4.71
C ASP A 100 21.73 -0.19 -5.25
N GLN A 101 21.47 -1.47 -5.48
CA GLN A 101 20.17 -1.98 -5.92
C GLN A 101 19.54 -2.80 -4.80
N TYR A 102 18.28 -2.53 -4.49
CA TYR A 102 17.47 -3.31 -3.55
C TYR A 102 16.93 -4.55 -4.24
N VAL A 103 16.72 -5.64 -3.50
CA VAL A 103 16.17 -6.89 -4.04
C VAL A 103 14.75 -7.06 -3.54
N TYR A 104 13.79 -7.00 -4.46
CA TYR A 104 12.40 -7.37 -4.22
C TYR A 104 12.20 -8.80 -4.69
N ALA A 105 11.77 -9.68 -3.78
CA ALA A 105 11.53 -11.09 -4.10
C ALA A 105 10.27 -11.61 -3.41
N TYR A 106 9.70 -12.67 -3.97
CA TYR A 106 8.62 -13.43 -3.34
C TYR A 106 9.23 -14.57 -2.55
N VAL A 107 8.92 -14.62 -1.25
CA VAL A 107 9.52 -15.55 -0.30
C VAL A 107 8.42 -16.36 0.37
N ASP A 108 8.58 -17.68 0.41
CA ASP A 108 7.76 -18.52 1.27
C ASP A 108 8.10 -18.25 2.75
N LYS A 109 7.18 -17.54 3.41
CA LYS A 109 7.32 -17.09 4.79
C LYS A 109 7.24 -18.21 5.82
N TYR A 110 7.01 -19.46 5.41
CA TYR A 110 7.19 -20.63 6.26
C TYR A 110 8.63 -20.74 6.77
N TYR A 111 9.63 -20.36 5.96
CA TYR A 111 11.04 -20.53 6.28
C TYR A 111 11.67 -19.33 7.00
N VAL A 112 11.03 -18.16 6.96
CA VAL A 112 11.58 -16.92 7.53
C VAL A 112 11.24 -16.80 9.01
N ALA A 113 12.25 -16.83 9.89
CA ALA A 113 12.04 -16.86 11.34
C ALA A 113 11.26 -15.66 11.91
N ASP A 114 11.50 -14.44 11.42
CA ASP A 114 10.83 -13.23 11.93
C ASP A 114 9.48 -12.93 11.26
N ASN A 115 8.62 -13.95 11.15
CA ASN A 115 7.30 -13.81 10.52
C ASN A 115 6.24 -14.69 11.21
N PRO A 116 4.96 -14.27 11.29
CA PRO A 116 3.91 -15.00 12.02
C PRO A 116 3.64 -16.43 11.53
N PHE A 117 3.99 -16.74 10.27
CA PHE A 117 3.76 -18.02 9.61
C PHE A 117 4.94 -19.00 9.71
N HIS A 118 6.06 -18.60 10.31
CA HIS A 118 7.26 -19.42 10.42
C HIS A 118 6.96 -20.80 11.02
N GLY A 119 7.32 -21.87 10.30
CA GLY A 119 7.09 -23.26 10.71
C GLY A 119 5.61 -23.67 10.84
N LYS A 120 4.66 -22.80 10.46
CA LYS A 120 3.21 -23.00 10.66
C LYS A 120 2.44 -23.11 9.36
N LYS A 121 2.70 -22.21 8.39
CA LYS A 121 1.93 -22.13 7.15
C LYS A 121 2.80 -21.63 5.99
N HIS A 122 2.69 -22.30 4.85
CA HIS A 122 3.24 -21.81 3.58
C HIS A 122 2.42 -20.62 3.10
N VAL A 123 3.07 -19.45 3.07
CA VAL A 123 2.48 -18.19 2.62
C VAL A 123 3.53 -17.46 1.80
N ILE A 124 3.23 -17.28 0.52
CA ILE A 124 4.12 -16.57 -0.40
C ILE A 124 3.85 -15.09 -0.28
N GLN A 125 4.86 -14.33 0.10
CA GLN A 125 4.75 -12.90 0.32
C GLN A 125 6.06 -12.21 -0.03
N GLU A 126 5.93 -10.94 -0.38
CA GLU A 126 7.04 -10.14 -0.82
C GLU A 126 8.01 -9.86 0.34
N ALA A 127 9.29 -9.71 0.01
CA ALA A 127 10.34 -9.28 0.91
C ALA A 127 11.24 -8.30 0.16
N LEU A 128 11.58 -7.20 0.81
CA LEU A 128 12.60 -6.28 0.32
C LEU A 128 13.88 -6.53 1.09
N ILE A 129 14.91 -7.02 0.41
CA ILE A 129 16.27 -7.16 0.96
C ILE A 129 17.03 -5.89 0.60
N TYR A 130 17.62 -5.25 1.61
CA TYR A 130 18.26 -3.95 1.44
C TYR A 130 19.64 -3.86 2.11
N GLY A 131 20.08 -4.92 2.78
CA GLY A 131 21.41 -4.98 3.38
C GLY A 131 21.86 -6.40 3.66
N TYR A 132 23.15 -6.57 3.93
CA TYR A 132 23.76 -7.83 4.32
C TYR A 132 24.89 -7.64 5.34
N ASP A 133 25.19 -8.74 6.04
CA ASP A 133 26.38 -8.98 6.83
C ASP A 133 26.98 -10.36 6.44
N LEU A 134 28.19 -10.37 5.91
CA LEU A 134 28.88 -11.58 5.44
C LEU A 134 29.51 -12.39 6.58
N GLU A 135 29.87 -11.74 7.70
CA GLU A 135 30.44 -12.42 8.86
C GLU A 135 29.34 -13.18 9.61
N GLU A 136 28.23 -12.50 9.86
CA GLU A 136 27.05 -13.09 10.51
C GLU A 136 26.18 -13.91 9.55
N GLN A 137 26.43 -13.81 8.23
CA GLN A 137 25.63 -14.45 7.17
C GLN A 137 24.14 -14.10 7.24
N THR A 138 23.82 -12.81 7.38
CA THR A 138 22.45 -12.32 7.52
C THR A 138 22.10 -11.22 6.54
N PHE A 139 20.83 -11.18 6.13
CA PHE A 139 20.21 -10.09 5.39
C PHE A 139 19.46 -9.15 6.31
N GLN A 140 19.48 -7.86 5.97
CA GLN A 140 18.49 -6.90 6.44
C GLN A 140 17.33 -6.89 5.45
N ILE A 141 16.13 -7.16 5.95
CA ILE A 141 14.90 -7.19 5.18
C ILE A 141 13.87 -6.21 5.74
N LEU A 142 12.96 -5.75 4.89
CA LEU A 142 11.79 -4.96 5.27
C LEU A 142 10.52 -5.77 4.97
N GLY A 143 9.56 -5.75 5.90
CA GLY A 143 8.27 -6.43 5.76
C GLY A 143 7.48 -6.47 7.07
N PHE A 144 6.36 -7.19 7.06
CA PHE A 144 5.60 -7.43 8.30
C PHE A 144 6.25 -8.52 9.15
N ASN A 145 6.68 -8.15 10.35
CA ASN A 145 7.31 -9.08 11.28
C ASN A 145 6.29 -9.93 12.06
N LYS A 146 6.77 -10.81 12.96
CA LYS A 146 5.94 -11.64 13.85
C LYS A 146 4.90 -10.86 14.68
N SER A 147 5.17 -9.59 14.98
CA SER A 147 4.27 -8.69 15.70
C SER A 147 3.28 -7.96 14.78
N ARG A 148 3.22 -8.32 13.50
CA ARG A 148 2.41 -7.67 12.45
C ARG A 148 2.75 -6.20 12.26
N LEU A 149 3.98 -5.79 12.59
CA LEU A 149 4.48 -4.43 12.34
C LEU A 149 5.30 -4.43 11.05
N PHE A 150 5.06 -3.42 10.20
CA PHE A 150 5.90 -3.18 9.04
C PHE A 150 7.22 -2.57 9.51
N ALA A 151 8.27 -3.37 9.55
CA ALA A 151 9.54 -3.01 10.17
C ALA A 151 10.71 -3.75 9.53
N SER A 152 11.90 -3.23 9.79
CA SER A 152 13.14 -3.92 9.42
C SER A 152 13.39 -5.12 10.33
N SER A 153 13.96 -6.18 9.76
CA SER A 153 14.43 -7.33 10.51
C SER A 153 15.70 -7.93 9.91
N THR A 154 16.42 -8.68 10.73
CA THR A 154 17.64 -9.40 10.32
C THR A 154 17.31 -10.89 10.22
N VAL A 155 17.63 -11.49 9.07
CA VAL A 155 17.28 -12.88 8.75
C VAL A 155 18.50 -13.61 8.18
N PRO A 156 18.77 -14.87 8.56
CA PRO A 156 19.85 -15.65 7.97
C PRO A 156 19.75 -15.77 6.45
N PHE A 157 20.89 -15.79 5.75
CA PHE A 157 20.93 -16.02 4.30
C PHE A 157 20.18 -17.29 3.89
N ALA A 158 20.34 -18.37 4.66
CA ALA A 158 19.73 -19.66 4.40
C ALA A 158 18.18 -19.60 4.42
N ASP A 159 17.59 -18.86 5.37
CA ASP A 159 16.13 -18.75 5.50
C ASP A 159 15.52 -18.06 4.28
N ILE A 160 16.13 -16.96 3.83
CA ILE A 160 15.68 -16.22 2.65
C ILE A 160 15.88 -17.04 1.38
N ALA A 161 17.06 -17.64 1.20
CA ALA A 161 17.36 -18.46 0.02
C ALA A 161 16.38 -19.64 -0.09
N LYS A 162 16.13 -20.34 1.02
CA LYS A 162 15.17 -21.43 1.08
C LYS A 162 13.76 -20.97 0.78
N GLY A 163 13.34 -19.83 1.33
CA GLY A 163 12.02 -19.25 1.07
C GLY A 163 11.82 -18.84 -0.39
N ILE A 164 12.84 -18.30 -1.06
CA ILE A 164 12.77 -17.96 -2.49
C ILE A 164 12.69 -19.23 -3.35
N VAL A 165 13.50 -20.25 -3.05
CA VAL A 165 13.50 -21.54 -3.79
C VAL A 165 12.15 -22.26 -3.70
N HIS A 166 11.47 -22.15 -2.57
CA HIS A 166 10.15 -22.78 -2.36
C HIS A 166 8.98 -21.87 -2.75
N SER A 167 9.26 -20.65 -3.24
CA SER A 167 8.24 -19.78 -3.80
C SER A 167 7.84 -20.27 -5.20
N PRO A 168 6.54 -20.44 -5.50
CA PRO A 168 6.06 -20.68 -6.86
C PRO A 168 6.21 -19.44 -7.75
N VAL A 169 6.42 -18.26 -7.16
CA VAL A 169 6.72 -17.01 -7.88
C VAL A 169 8.23 -16.81 -7.86
N THR A 170 8.84 -16.91 -9.04
CA THR A 170 10.30 -16.89 -9.21
C THR A 170 10.85 -15.53 -9.64
N ASP A 171 9.96 -14.56 -9.87
CA ASP A 171 10.32 -13.21 -10.24
C ASP A 171 11.09 -12.52 -9.10
N VAL A 172 12.26 -11.99 -9.45
CA VAL A 172 13.05 -11.12 -8.60
C VAL A 172 13.20 -9.79 -9.33
N PHE A 173 13.03 -8.69 -8.61
CA PHE A 173 13.23 -7.36 -9.18
C PHE A 173 14.34 -6.65 -8.43
N LEU A 174 15.32 -6.13 -9.18
CA LEU A 174 16.30 -5.20 -8.67
C LEU A 174 15.76 -3.79 -8.83
N LEU A 175 15.65 -3.06 -7.71
CA LEU A 175 15.08 -1.73 -7.65
C LEU A 175 16.16 -0.72 -7.31
N LYS A 176 16.19 0.43 -7.97
CA LYS A 176 17.06 1.56 -7.60
C LYS A 176 16.34 2.89 -7.86
N PRO A 177 16.38 3.87 -6.94
CA PRO A 177 15.93 5.23 -7.23
C PRO A 177 16.59 5.80 -8.48
N LYS A 178 15.82 6.46 -9.34
CA LYS A 178 16.42 7.22 -10.44
C LYS A 178 17.06 8.50 -9.89
N GLU A 179 18.33 8.71 -10.23
CA GLU A 179 19.14 9.82 -9.69
C GLU A 179 18.61 11.20 -10.11
N ASP A 180 18.08 11.33 -11.34
CA ASP A 180 17.58 12.59 -11.89
C ASP A 180 16.07 12.81 -11.65
N PHE A 181 15.46 12.05 -10.74
CA PHE A 181 14.01 12.15 -10.51
C PHE A 181 13.66 13.31 -9.57
N ASN A 182 13.10 14.39 -10.15
CA ASN A 182 12.65 15.57 -9.44
C ASN A 182 11.19 15.91 -9.83
N PRO A 183 10.19 15.27 -9.19
CA PRO A 183 8.80 15.49 -9.52
C PRO A 183 8.28 16.82 -8.97
N GLU A 184 7.41 17.45 -9.75
CA GLU A 184 6.63 18.60 -9.30
C GLU A 184 5.19 18.20 -9.05
N PHE A 185 4.56 18.84 -8.05
CA PHE A 185 3.14 18.67 -7.77
C PHE A 185 2.33 19.29 -8.92
N GLN A 186 1.36 18.54 -9.44
CA GLN A 186 0.62 18.92 -10.64
C GLN A 186 -0.87 18.90 -10.36
N LEU A 187 -1.43 20.07 -10.06
CA LEU A 187 -2.86 20.23 -9.76
C LEU A 187 -3.74 19.75 -10.94
N ASP A 188 -3.30 20.00 -12.18
CA ASP A 188 -3.98 19.56 -13.40
C ASP A 188 -4.06 18.03 -13.56
N LYS A 189 -3.15 17.28 -12.91
CA LYS A 189 -3.24 15.81 -12.81
C LYS A 189 -4.14 15.37 -11.66
N VAL A 190 -4.10 16.10 -10.54
CA VAL A 190 -4.85 15.78 -9.33
C VAL A 190 -6.35 15.97 -9.52
N ILE A 191 -6.78 17.07 -10.16
CA ILE A 191 -8.21 17.37 -10.36
C ILE A 191 -8.93 16.22 -11.11
N PRO A 192 -8.48 15.75 -12.29
CA PRO A 192 -9.12 14.64 -12.98
C PRO A 192 -9.16 13.33 -12.18
N LEU A 193 -8.15 13.06 -11.35
CA LEU A 193 -8.14 11.87 -10.48
C LEU A 193 -9.13 12.01 -9.32
N LEU A 194 -9.24 13.20 -8.72
CA LEU A 194 -10.27 13.47 -7.70
C LEU A 194 -11.68 13.38 -8.26
N THR A 195 -11.92 13.93 -9.46
CA THR A 195 -13.20 13.79 -10.14
C THR A 195 -13.53 12.32 -10.38
N GLN A 196 -12.58 11.52 -10.87
CA GLN A 196 -12.77 10.07 -11.03
C GLN A 196 -13.06 9.35 -9.71
N TYR A 197 -12.42 9.78 -8.61
CA TYR A 197 -12.64 9.22 -7.28
C TYR A 197 -14.08 9.44 -6.83
N VAL A 198 -14.56 10.68 -6.98
CA VAL A 198 -15.92 11.09 -6.62
C VAL A 198 -16.98 10.43 -7.50
N ASP A 199 -16.71 10.34 -8.80
CA ASP A 199 -17.60 9.72 -9.79
C ASP A 199 -17.65 8.18 -9.67
N SER A 200 -16.79 7.58 -8.83
CA SER A 200 -16.55 6.13 -8.79
C SER A 200 -16.21 5.54 -10.17
N ALA A 201 -15.49 6.32 -10.99
CA ALA A 201 -15.22 5.99 -12.39
C ALA A 201 -13.75 5.61 -12.61
N ASP A 202 -13.52 4.75 -13.61
CA ASP A 202 -12.21 4.50 -14.19
C ASP A 202 -12.24 4.97 -15.65
N LYS A 203 -11.74 6.18 -15.90
CA LYS A 203 -11.68 6.76 -17.26
C LYS A 203 -10.39 6.38 -17.99
N HIS A 204 -9.53 5.55 -17.40
CA HIS A 204 -8.29 5.12 -18.03
C HIS A 204 -8.57 4.02 -19.06
N THR A 205 -8.69 4.36 -20.33
CA THR A 205 -9.06 3.46 -21.43
C THR A 205 -7.95 2.53 -21.93
N GLY A 206 -6.81 2.45 -21.20
CA GLY A 206 -5.58 1.85 -21.71
C GLY A 206 -5.60 0.32 -21.87
N LEU A 207 -6.37 -0.41 -21.07
CA LEU A 207 -6.41 -1.87 -21.12
C LEU A 207 -7.80 -2.36 -20.69
N ALA A 208 -8.61 -2.78 -21.66
CA ALA A 208 -9.82 -3.54 -21.41
C ALA A 208 -9.44 -4.93 -20.88
N LEU A 209 -9.11 -5.03 -19.58
CA LEU A 209 -8.91 -6.31 -18.92
C LEU A 209 -10.28 -6.86 -18.48
N PRO A 210 -10.62 -8.12 -18.78
CA PRO A 210 -11.80 -8.81 -18.24
C PRO A 210 -11.94 -8.69 -16.72
N GLU A 211 -10.81 -8.58 -16.01
CA GLU A 211 -10.73 -8.39 -14.57
C GLU A 211 -11.32 -7.05 -14.09
N ARG A 212 -11.37 -6.01 -14.93
CA ARG A 212 -11.96 -4.71 -14.54
C ARG A 212 -13.47 -4.81 -14.28
N SER A 213 -14.17 -5.76 -14.92
CA SER A 213 -15.58 -6.00 -14.62
C SER A 213 -15.80 -6.54 -13.19
N GLN A 214 -14.74 -7.08 -12.58
CA GLN A 214 -14.72 -7.57 -11.21
C GLN A 214 -14.15 -6.55 -10.23
N LEU A 215 -13.96 -5.29 -10.63
CA LEU A 215 -13.46 -4.22 -9.80
C LEU A 215 -14.46 -3.06 -9.72
N VAL A 216 -14.37 -2.31 -8.62
CA VAL A 216 -15.00 -0.98 -8.46
C VAL A 216 -13.94 0.02 -8.07
N PHE A 217 -14.21 1.30 -8.34
CA PHE A 217 -13.23 2.38 -8.20
C PHE A 217 -13.79 3.54 -7.37
N GLY A 218 -12.89 4.41 -6.91
CA GLY A 218 -13.26 5.66 -6.26
C GLY A 218 -14.04 5.42 -4.96
N LEU A 219 -15.11 6.18 -4.74
CA LEU A 219 -15.96 6.06 -3.55
C LEU A 219 -16.73 4.72 -3.47
N ASP A 220 -16.91 4.00 -4.57
CA ASP A 220 -17.63 2.73 -4.55
C ASP A 220 -16.89 1.62 -3.79
N VAL A 221 -15.60 1.80 -3.49
CA VAL A 221 -14.84 0.88 -2.61
C VAL A 221 -15.43 0.81 -1.19
N TYR A 222 -16.14 1.86 -0.72
CA TYR A 222 -16.86 1.83 0.55
C TYR A 222 -17.97 0.78 0.54
N LYS A 223 -18.67 0.62 -0.60
CA LYS A 223 -19.73 -0.40 -0.74
C LYS A 223 -19.13 -1.80 -0.62
N SER A 224 -17.97 -2.04 -1.23
CA SER A 224 -17.25 -3.32 -1.10
C SER A 224 -16.75 -3.55 0.32
N ALA A 225 -16.24 -2.53 1.02
CA ALA A 225 -15.87 -2.64 2.43
C ALA A 225 -17.06 -3.06 3.30
N VAL A 226 -18.21 -2.40 3.11
CA VAL A 226 -19.45 -2.71 3.83
C VAL A 226 -19.94 -4.12 3.50
N GLU A 227 -19.87 -4.55 2.24
CA GLU A 227 -20.24 -5.91 1.84
C GLU A 227 -19.34 -6.95 2.50
N SER A 228 -18.02 -6.73 2.54
CA SER A 228 -17.09 -7.62 3.24
C SER A 228 -17.39 -7.72 4.73
N LEU A 229 -17.80 -6.62 5.37
CA LEU A 229 -18.23 -6.61 6.77
C LEU A 229 -19.56 -7.34 7.00
N ARG A 230 -20.50 -7.26 6.04
CA ARG A 230 -21.74 -8.04 6.09
C ARG A 230 -21.46 -9.53 5.97
N CYS A 231 -20.57 -9.94 5.07
CA CYS A 231 -20.14 -11.34 4.95
C CYS A 231 -19.53 -11.87 6.27
N ILE A 232 -18.94 -11.03 7.12
CA ILE A 232 -18.45 -11.44 8.44
C ILE A 232 -19.61 -11.80 9.38
N LEU A 233 -20.73 -11.05 9.32
CA LEU A 233 -21.92 -11.30 10.15
C LEU A 233 -22.64 -12.60 9.79
N ASP A 234 -22.55 -13.02 8.53
CA ASP A 234 -23.21 -14.22 8.01
C ASP A 234 -22.39 -15.51 8.24
N ARG A 235 -21.16 -15.41 8.76
CA ARG A 235 -20.30 -16.58 8.98
C ARG A 235 -20.64 -17.30 10.28
N GLU A 236 -20.59 -18.63 10.22
CA GLU A 236 -20.65 -19.49 11.40
C GLU A 236 -19.26 -19.63 12.03
N GLY A 237 -19.17 -19.48 13.36
CA GLY A 237 -17.95 -19.67 14.13
C GLY A 237 -17.07 -18.41 14.26
N ALA A 238 -15.90 -18.57 14.88
CA ALA A 238 -14.98 -17.46 15.11
C ALA A 238 -14.31 -17.02 13.80
N VAL A 239 -14.41 -15.73 13.48
CA VAL A 239 -13.89 -15.17 12.23
C VAL A 239 -12.60 -14.39 12.49
N VAL A 240 -11.54 -14.76 11.77
CA VAL A 240 -10.33 -13.93 11.63
C VAL A 240 -10.57 -12.92 10.53
N THR A 241 -10.46 -11.64 10.86
CA THR A 241 -10.79 -10.54 9.93
C THR A 241 -9.57 -10.10 9.14
N ASN A 242 -9.78 -9.68 7.90
CA ASN A 242 -8.75 -8.98 7.13
C ASN A 242 -8.78 -7.48 7.48
N ILE A 243 -7.90 -7.03 8.37
CA ILE A 243 -7.86 -5.60 8.75
C ILE A 243 -7.50 -4.67 7.58
N ALA A 244 -6.90 -5.20 6.52
CA ALA A 244 -6.22 -4.38 5.53
C ALA A 244 -7.16 -3.42 4.80
N TYR A 245 -8.40 -3.80 4.50
CA TYR A 245 -9.30 -2.89 3.78
C TYR A 245 -9.62 -1.61 4.57
N LEU A 246 -9.82 -1.69 5.89
CA LEU A 246 -9.99 -0.49 6.73
C LEU A 246 -8.67 0.27 6.92
N HIS A 247 -7.55 -0.46 6.95
CA HIS A 247 -6.25 0.16 7.05
C HIS A 247 -5.89 0.96 5.79
N ILE A 248 -6.22 0.46 4.60
CA ILE A 248 -5.98 1.16 3.33
C ILE A 248 -6.89 2.38 3.21
N LEU A 249 -8.15 2.28 3.64
CA LEU A 249 -9.02 3.46 3.72
C LEU A 249 -8.45 4.53 4.68
N TRP A 250 -7.93 4.13 5.83
CA TRP A 250 -7.26 5.05 6.76
C TRP A 250 -6.03 5.71 6.14
N GLU A 251 -5.15 4.91 5.51
CA GLU A 251 -3.96 5.39 4.80
C GLU A 251 -4.31 6.36 3.66
N HIS A 252 -5.40 6.08 2.94
CA HIS A 252 -5.93 6.98 1.92
C HIS A 252 -6.28 8.35 2.51
N LYS A 253 -7.01 8.41 3.64
CA LYS A 253 -7.30 9.68 4.30
C LYS A 253 -6.06 10.41 4.78
N LYS A 254 -5.09 9.67 5.30
CA LYS A 254 -3.79 10.22 5.71
C LYS A 254 -3.05 10.85 4.53
N VAL A 255 -2.93 10.15 3.39
CA VAL A 255 -2.28 10.70 2.18
C VAL A 255 -3.05 11.89 1.63
N MET A 256 -4.38 11.84 1.61
CA MET A 256 -5.22 12.98 1.26
C MET A 256 -4.96 14.18 2.18
N GLY A 257 -4.86 13.97 3.49
CA GLY A 257 -4.49 15.03 4.46
C GLY A 257 -3.11 15.62 4.19
N VAL A 258 -2.10 14.78 3.93
CA VAL A 258 -0.75 15.23 3.57
C VAL A 258 -0.76 16.03 2.27
N ARG A 259 -1.56 15.64 1.27
CA ARG A 259 -1.74 16.40 0.03
C ARG A 259 -2.29 17.79 0.28
N LEU A 260 -3.36 17.88 1.07
CA LEU A 260 -4.03 19.15 1.37
C LEU A 260 -3.10 20.07 2.17
N GLN A 261 -2.33 19.52 3.12
CA GLN A 261 -1.31 20.26 3.86
C GLN A 261 -0.21 20.78 2.92
N TYR A 262 0.31 19.93 2.04
CA TYR A 262 1.32 20.32 1.06
C TYR A 262 0.83 21.47 0.17
N MET A 263 -0.41 21.38 -0.33
CA MET A 263 -1.02 22.43 -1.14
C MET A 263 -1.13 23.76 -0.38
N LEU A 264 -1.52 23.73 0.90
CA LEU A 264 -1.57 24.94 1.75
C LEU A 264 -0.18 25.58 1.93
N GLU A 265 0.82 24.78 2.28
CA GLU A 265 2.19 25.26 2.53
C GLU A 265 2.84 25.88 1.28
N HIS A 266 2.45 25.41 0.10
CA HIS A 266 2.98 25.88 -1.18
C HIS A 266 2.06 26.91 -1.87
N GLY A 267 1.00 27.37 -1.21
CA GLY A 267 0.10 28.39 -1.77
C GLY A 267 -0.77 27.91 -2.93
N ILE A 268 -0.93 26.60 -3.10
CA ILE A 268 -1.66 25.99 -4.22
C ILE A 268 -3.14 25.95 -3.89
N ALA A 269 -3.96 26.63 -4.69
CA ALA A 269 -5.42 26.64 -4.58
C ALA A 269 -5.96 27.04 -3.19
N VAL A 270 -5.26 27.90 -2.45
CA VAL A 270 -5.62 28.29 -1.07
C VAL A 270 -7.01 28.93 -0.93
N HIS A 271 -7.53 29.57 -2.00
CA HIS A 271 -8.86 30.18 -2.01
C HIS A 271 -9.99 29.21 -2.42
N SER A 272 -9.70 27.91 -2.59
CA SER A 272 -10.70 26.88 -2.93
C SER A 272 -11.51 26.35 -1.73
N GLY A 273 -11.32 26.89 -0.52
CA GLY A 273 -11.86 26.30 0.71
C GLY A 273 -11.09 25.05 1.17
N LEU A 274 -9.80 25.02 0.86
CA LEU A 274 -8.89 23.92 1.11
C LEU A 274 -8.80 23.54 2.61
N ASP A 275 -8.95 24.54 3.48
CA ASP A 275 -8.99 24.41 4.94
C ASP A 275 -10.18 23.58 5.44
N ILE A 276 -11.37 23.79 4.87
CA ILE A 276 -12.59 23.03 5.21
C ILE A 276 -12.40 21.55 4.82
N VAL A 277 -11.83 21.32 3.65
CA VAL A 277 -11.57 19.98 3.12
C VAL A 277 -10.52 19.26 3.96
N GLN A 278 -9.44 19.96 4.31
CA GLN A 278 -8.40 19.43 5.19
C GLN A 278 -8.96 19.01 6.54
N GLU A 279 -9.80 19.84 7.16
CA GLU A 279 -10.42 19.51 8.43
C GLU A 279 -11.31 18.27 8.34
N ALA A 280 -12.11 18.17 7.27
CA ALA A 280 -12.94 17.00 7.04
C ALA A 280 -12.10 15.72 6.90
N TYR A 281 -10.98 15.77 6.16
CA TYR A 281 -10.07 14.63 6.00
C TYR A 281 -9.38 14.23 7.29
N ARG A 282 -8.96 15.19 8.12
CA ARG A 282 -8.41 14.93 9.45
C ARG A 282 -9.40 14.17 10.34
N GLN A 283 -10.67 14.57 10.32
CA GLN A 283 -11.72 13.89 11.07
C GLN A 283 -11.97 12.47 10.57
N MET A 284 -12.04 12.29 9.24
CA MET A 284 -12.25 10.98 8.62
C MET A 284 -11.06 10.03 8.87
N GLU A 285 -9.83 10.54 8.83
CA GLU A 285 -8.63 9.79 9.19
C GLU A 285 -8.74 9.27 10.63
N GLN A 286 -9.03 10.16 11.59
CA GLN A 286 -9.15 9.77 13.00
C GLN A 286 -10.29 8.77 13.23
N GLU A 287 -11.41 8.94 12.53
CA GLU A 287 -12.54 8.02 12.59
C GLU A 287 -12.16 6.64 12.04
N LEU A 288 -11.56 6.54 10.86
CA LEU A 288 -11.10 5.28 10.28
C LEU A 288 -10.04 4.58 11.14
N PHE A 289 -9.15 5.33 11.79
CA PHE A 289 -8.21 4.77 12.77
C PHE A 289 -8.95 4.09 13.93
N ASN A 290 -10.04 4.68 14.40
CA ASN A 290 -10.87 4.07 15.43
C ASN A 290 -11.65 2.85 14.90
N LEU A 291 -12.16 2.92 13.66
CA LEU A 291 -12.88 1.79 13.03
C LEU A 291 -11.97 0.57 12.82
N ARG A 292 -10.73 0.75 12.35
CA ARG A 292 -9.77 -0.37 12.23
C ARG A 292 -9.48 -1.03 13.58
N ASN A 293 -9.38 -0.24 14.65
CA ASN A 293 -9.17 -0.77 16.01
C ASN A 293 -10.43 -1.48 16.54
N LYS A 294 -11.64 -1.03 16.17
CA LYS A 294 -12.89 -1.76 16.47
C LYS A 294 -12.93 -3.11 15.75
N LEU A 295 -12.44 -3.20 14.51
CA LEU A 295 -12.37 -4.47 13.79
C LEU A 295 -11.40 -5.45 14.46
N LEU A 296 -10.22 -4.99 14.91
CA LEU A 296 -9.32 -5.79 15.75
C LEU A 296 -9.98 -6.25 17.05
N LYS A 297 -10.76 -5.37 17.70
CA LYS A 297 -11.53 -5.74 18.89
C LYS A 297 -12.60 -6.77 18.58
N TYR A 298 -13.23 -6.74 17.40
CA TYR A 298 -14.15 -7.78 16.97
C TYR A 298 -13.45 -9.13 16.84
N GLU A 299 -12.25 -9.21 16.27
CA GLU A 299 -11.48 -10.47 16.18
C GLU A 299 -11.31 -11.14 17.55
N LEU A 300 -11.20 -10.36 18.63
CA LEU A 300 -11.09 -10.85 20.01
C LEU A 300 -12.44 -11.14 20.70
N THR A 301 -13.48 -10.35 20.41
CA THR A 301 -14.74 -10.36 21.19
C THR A 301 -15.91 -11.01 20.46
N GLN A 302 -15.82 -11.13 19.13
CA GLN A 302 -16.85 -11.62 18.23
C GLN A 302 -18.21 -10.89 18.37
N SER A 303 -18.18 -9.62 18.82
CA SER A 303 -19.39 -8.83 19.04
C SER A 303 -19.92 -8.22 17.74
N ALA A 304 -21.01 -8.77 17.20
CA ALA A 304 -21.68 -8.28 15.97
C ALA A 304 -21.97 -6.77 15.99
N ARG A 305 -22.31 -6.21 17.16
CA ARG A 305 -22.52 -4.77 17.36
C ARG A 305 -21.34 -3.91 16.90
N LEU A 306 -20.10 -4.40 17.04
CA LEU A 306 -18.91 -3.69 16.56
C LEU A 306 -18.90 -3.57 15.04
N ILE A 307 -19.29 -4.64 14.34
CA ILE A 307 -19.35 -4.66 12.87
C ILE A 307 -20.47 -3.75 12.37
N GLU A 308 -21.66 -3.81 12.98
CA GLU A 308 -22.78 -2.92 12.66
C GLU A 308 -22.40 -1.43 12.81
N GLN A 309 -21.68 -1.10 13.89
CA GLN A 309 -21.17 0.26 14.10
C GLN A 309 -20.15 0.68 13.04
N ILE A 310 -19.28 -0.23 12.60
CA ILE A 310 -18.33 0.05 11.53
C ILE A 310 -19.08 0.31 10.22
N ILE A 311 -20.04 -0.54 9.86
CA ILE A 311 -20.86 -0.39 8.65
C ILE A 311 -21.55 0.98 8.62
N GLN A 312 -22.26 1.34 9.68
CA GLN A 312 -22.96 2.64 9.78
C GLN A 312 -22.00 3.83 9.64
N SER A 313 -20.80 3.73 10.22
CA SER A 313 -19.79 4.80 10.15
C SER A 313 -19.21 4.92 8.74
N LEU A 314 -18.97 3.80 8.04
CA LEU A 314 -18.48 3.81 6.66
C LEU A 314 -19.51 4.39 5.68
N ASP A 315 -20.80 4.04 5.83
CA ASP A 315 -21.87 4.58 4.99
C ASP A 315 -21.98 6.11 5.17
N ALA A 316 -21.94 6.60 6.42
CA ALA A 316 -21.96 8.03 6.71
C ALA A 316 -20.70 8.75 6.19
N MET A 317 -19.53 8.12 6.32
CA MET A 317 -18.27 8.67 5.84
C MET A 317 -18.23 8.80 4.31
N ALA A 318 -18.71 7.80 3.58
CA ALA A 318 -18.75 7.85 2.12
C ALA A 318 -19.59 9.03 1.61
N LEU A 319 -20.75 9.29 2.25
CA LEU A 319 -21.60 10.45 1.93
C LEU A 319 -20.90 11.77 2.26
N LYS A 320 -20.28 11.87 3.43
CA LYS A 320 -19.55 13.07 3.86
C LYS A 320 -18.39 13.38 2.94
N GLU A 321 -17.58 12.38 2.60
CA GLU A 321 -16.43 12.54 1.71
C GLU A 321 -16.87 13.02 0.33
N LYS A 322 -17.92 12.40 -0.23
CA LYS A 322 -18.49 12.80 -1.51
C LYS A 322 -18.86 14.29 -1.52
N GLN A 323 -19.65 14.73 -0.55
CA GLN A 323 -20.12 16.11 -0.45
C GLN A 323 -18.96 17.11 -0.32
N VAL A 324 -17.97 16.78 0.51
CA VAL A 324 -16.81 17.65 0.73
C VAL A 324 -15.97 17.78 -0.55
N LEU A 325 -15.73 16.66 -1.25
CA LEU A 325 -14.96 16.67 -2.48
C LEU A 325 -15.69 17.32 -3.65
N GLU A 326 -16.99 17.09 -3.81
CA GLU A 326 -17.81 17.75 -4.85
C GLU A 326 -17.77 19.27 -4.68
N LEU A 327 -18.01 19.76 -3.47
CA LEU A 327 -17.92 21.19 -3.16
C LEU A 327 -16.51 21.75 -3.41
N TRP A 328 -15.48 20.98 -3.10
CA TRP A 328 -14.10 21.41 -3.34
C TRP A 328 -13.77 21.50 -4.83
N LEU A 329 -14.16 20.48 -5.61
CA LEU A 329 -13.99 20.44 -7.06
C LEU A 329 -14.71 21.60 -7.75
N GLU A 330 -15.93 21.94 -7.32
CA GLU A 330 -16.66 23.12 -7.81
C GLU A 330 -15.86 24.41 -7.57
N ARG A 331 -15.26 24.57 -6.39
CA ARG A 331 -14.45 25.76 -6.06
C ARG A 331 -13.12 25.79 -6.80
N LEU A 332 -12.48 24.64 -7.00
CA LEU A 332 -11.26 24.53 -7.82
C LEU A 332 -11.52 24.98 -9.26
N ALA A 333 -12.68 24.63 -9.84
CA ALA A 333 -13.06 25.05 -11.18
C ALA A 333 -13.30 26.57 -11.31
N MET A 334 -13.46 27.30 -10.20
CA MET A 334 -13.62 28.76 -10.18
C MET A 334 -12.29 29.51 -10.08
N ILE A 335 -11.17 28.82 -9.85
CA ILE A 335 -9.84 29.46 -9.81
C ILE A 335 -9.41 29.77 -11.25
N PRO A 336 -9.10 31.04 -11.59
CA PRO A 336 -8.52 31.37 -12.89
C PRO A 336 -7.17 30.66 -13.05
N GLY A 337 -6.96 30.03 -14.22
CA GLY A 337 -5.71 29.33 -14.56
C GLY A 337 -4.50 30.24 -14.71
#